data_AF-A0A1D6LW15-F1
#
_entry.id   AF-A0A1D6LW15-F1
#
_cell.length_a   1.000
_cell.length_b   1.000
_cell.length_c   1.000
_cell.angle_alpha   90.00
_cell.angle_beta   90.00
_cell.angle_gamma   90.00
#
_symmetry.space_group_name_H-M   'P 1'
#
loop_
_entity.id
_entity.type
_entity.pdbx_description
1 polymer ?
#
loop_
_entity_poly.entity_id
_entity_poly.type
_entity_poly.pdbx_seq_one_letter_code
_entity_poly.pdbx_strand_id
1 'polypeptide(L)'
;MKEAKPSLYMKKILPILLRNRVVHFIGFGNRLSFDPIPSDLQRLRCRCNFHALRFVYKIQETGAVLVERLHGHRASSSPLKDNLLGQFAVKSDPRANKSDASKYLAVHLRFEIDMVAYSLCYFGGGKDEEDELEAYRQIHFPVLSELKKMTKLPSAAFLRSEGKCPLAPEEAVLMLAAIGFKRSTNIYVAGAEIYGGKDRMAAISRLYPALVTKETLLSPSELEPFRNFSSQLAALDFIACAAADAFAMTDPGSQFSSLVQGYRMYYGGGDLPTIRPNKRRLASILVKNATIEWNGFENRVRKLIQQTKQVHERPVARSVFRHPRCPECMCRTEH
;
A
#
# COMPACT_ATOMS: atom_id res chain seq x y z
N MET A 1 -16.82 -16.19 -10.55
CA MET A 1 -15.59 -15.81 -11.30
C MET A 1 -15.40 -14.31 -11.09
N LYS A 2 -14.27 -13.85 -10.53
CA LYS A 2 -14.05 -12.41 -10.21
C LYS A 2 -13.51 -11.59 -11.39
N GLU A 3 -13.12 -12.27 -12.48
CA GLU A 3 -12.52 -11.67 -13.67
C GLU A 3 -13.14 -12.29 -14.92
N ALA A 4 -13.19 -11.50 -16.00
CA ALA A 4 -13.81 -11.83 -17.28
C ALA A 4 -12.81 -11.70 -18.43
N LYS A 5 -12.81 -12.68 -19.34
CA LYS A 5 -12.00 -12.64 -20.56
C LYS A 5 -12.51 -11.57 -21.53
N PRO A 6 -11.66 -11.01 -22.42
CA PRO A 6 -12.08 -10.08 -23.47
C PRO A 6 -13.28 -10.59 -24.30
N SER A 7 -13.32 -11.90 -24.56
CA SER A 7 -14.41 -12.54 -25.32
C SER A 7 -15.79 -12.42 -24.67
N LEU A 8 -15.88 -12.30 -23.34
CA LEU A 8 -17.14 -12.04 -22.66
C LEU A 8 -17.71 -10.69 -23.09
N TYR A 9 -16.85 -9.66 -23.13
CA TYR A 9 -17.26 -8.32 -23.53
C TYR A 9 -17.69 -8.29 -24.99
N MET A 10 -16.90 -8.89 -25.88
CA MET A 10 -17.20 -8.89 -27.31
C MET A 10 -18.45 -9.70 -27.65
N LYS A 11 -18.64 -10.88 -27.04
CA LYS A 11 -19.73 -11.79 -27.41
C LYS A 11 -21.03 -11.56 -26.65
N LYS A 12 -20.97 -11.07 -25.40
CA LYS A 12 -22.15 -10.90 -24.55
C LYS A 12 -22.50 -9.46 -24.28
N ILE A 13 -21.52 -8.65 -23.89
CA ILE A 13 -21.78 -7.28 -23.46
C ILE A 13 -22.00 -6.35 -24.67
N LEU A 14 -21.16 -6.42 -25.70
CA LEU A 14 -21.24 -5.55 -26.87
C LEU A 14 -22.60 -5.64 -27.56
N PRO A 15 -23.21 -6.81 -27.80
CA PRO A 15 -24.57 -6.89 -28.34
C PRO A 15 -25.62 -6.21 -27.46
N ILE A 16 -25.51 -6.35 -26.14
CA ILE A 16 -26.42 -5.69 -25.18
C ILE A 16 -26.23 -4.18 -25.24
N LEU A 17 -24.99 -3.70 -25.33
CA LEU A 17 -24.67 -2.28 -25.46
C LEU A 17 -25.19 -1.70 -26.78
N LEU A 18 -25.03 -2.41 -27.89
CA LEU A 18 -25.55 -1.97 -29.19
C LEU A 18 -27.09 -1.89 -29.19
N ARG A 19 -27.76 -2.83 -28.51
CA ARG A 19 -29.23 -2.85 -28.38
C ARG A 19 -29.76 -1.76 -27.46
N ASN A 20 -29.17 -1.59 -26.28
CA ASN A 20 -29.71 -0.73 -25.21
C ASN A 20 -29.05 0.66 -25.15
N ARG A 21 -27.97 0.89 -25.92
CA ARG A 21 -27.13 2.11 -25.98
C ARG A 21 -26.37 2.44 -24.69
N VAL A 22 -26.88 2.03 -23.54
CA VAL A 22 -26.27 2.19 -22.22
C VAL A 22 -26.32 0.85 -21.49
N VAL A 23 -25.22 0.49 -20.85
CA VAL A 23 -25.12 -0.71 -20.01
C VAL A 23 -24.47 -0.33 -18.69
N HIS A 24 -25.15 -0.63 -17.58
CA HIS A 24 -24.60 -0.46 -16.25
C HIS A 24 -24.10 -1.81 -15.73
N PHE A 25 -22.80 -1.92 -15.45
CA PHE A 25 -22.23 -3.12 -14.84
C PHE A 25 -22.37 -3.07 -13.32
N ILE A 26 -23.20 -3.95 -12.77
CA ILE A 26 -23.34 -4.09 -11.32
C ILE A 26 -22.32 -5.11 -10.81
N GLY A 27 -21.49 -4.68 -9.86
CA GLY A 27 -20.52 -5.53 -9.17
C GLY A 27 -19.14 -5.68 -9.84
N PHE A 28 -18.16 -6.14 -9.05
CA PHE A 28 -16.77 -6.27 -9.46
C PHE A 28 -16.43 -7.55 -10.25
N GLY A 29 -17.40 -8.44 -10.49
CA GLY A 29 -17.21 -9.69 -11.26
C GLY A 29 -16.95 -9.47 -12.75
N ASN A 30 -17.18 -8.26 -13.24
CA ASN A 30 -16.92 -7.83 -14.62
C ASN A 30 -15.60 -7.05 -14.72
N ARG A 31 -14.56 -7.44 -13.97
CA ARG A 31 -13.22 -6.88 -14.18
C ARG A 31 -12.55 -7.65 -15.31
N LEU A 32 -11.95 -6.94 -16.27
CA LEU A 32 -11.17 -7.58 -17.31
C LEU A 32 -10.02 -8.38 -16.68
N SER A 33 -9.88 -9.66 -17.09
CA SER A 33 -8.80 -10.54 -16.64
C SER A 33 -7.44 -9.91 -16.88
N PHE A 34 -6.45 -10.30 -16.07
CA PHE A 34 -5.08 -9.82 -16.29
C PHE A 34 -4.44 -10.46 -17.53
N ASP A 35 -4.56 -11.77 -17.69
CA ASP A 35 -3.99 -12.49 -18.82
C ASP A 35 -4.87 -13.68 -19.26
N PRO A 36 -4.75 -14.14 -20.51
CA PRO A 36 -4.12 -13.43 -21.63
C PRO A 36 -5.03 -12.31 -22.15
N ILE A 37 -4.45 -11.16 -22.52
CA ILE A 37 -5.14 -10.09 -23.27
C ILE A 37 -4.25 -9.58 -24.41
N PRO A 38 -4.82 -9.05 -25.50
CA PRO A 38 -4.05 -8.43 -26.59
C PRO A 38 -3.09 -7.34 -26.10
N SER A 39 -1.88 -7.30 -26.67
CA SER A 39 -0.81 -6.39 -26.25
C SER A 39 -1.24 -4.91 -26.28
N ASP A 40 -1.96 -4.49 -27.32
CA ASP A 40 -2.45 -3.10 -27.42
C ASP A 40 -3.45 -2.73 -26.32
N LEU A 41 -4.32 -3.68 -25.93
CA LEU A 41 -5.24 -3.48 -24.80
C LEU A 41 -4.47 -3.41 -23.48
N GLN A 42 -3.44 -4.23 -23.32
CA GLN A 42 -2.58 -4.18 -22.13
C GLN A 42 -1.82 -2.86 -22.05
N ARG A 43 -1.29 -2.37 -23.18
CA ARG A 43 -0.64 -1.06 -23.29
C ARG A 43 -1.60 0.08 -22.98
N LEU A 44 -2.83 0.01 -23.47
CA LEU A 44 -3.88 0.98 -23.12
C LEU A 44 -4.15 0.99 -21.62
N ARG A 45 -4.29 -0.18 -20.97
CA ARG A 45 -4.47 -0.27 -19.51
C ARG A 45 -3.31 0.39 -18.76
N CYS A 46 -2.08 0.17 -19.20
CA CYS A 46 -0.89 0.79 -18.61
C CYS A 46 -0.94 2.32 -18.76
N ARG A 47 -1.20 2.82 -19.97
CA ARG A 47 -1.31 4.26 -20.24
C ARG A 47 -2.43 4.91 -19.44
N CYS A 48 -3.60 4.28 -19.37
CA CYS A 48 -4.71 4.78 -18.56
C CYS A 48 -4.31 4.86 -17.08
N ASN A 49 -3.75 3.80 -16.53
CA ASN A 49 -3.44 3.73 -15.10
C ASN A 49 -2.34 4.69 -14.65
N PHE A 50 -1.27 4.83 -15.43
CA PHE A 50 -0.13 5.63 -15.01
C PHE A 50 -0.19 7.06 -15.56
N HIS A 51 -0.67 7.27 -16.79
CA HIS A 51 -0.66 8.61 -17.41
C HIS A 51 -2.00 9.35 -17.33
N ALA A 52 -3.11 8.67 -17.61
CA ALA A 52 -4.41 9.33 -17.72
C ALA A 52 -5.07 9.58 -16.36
N LEU A 53 -4.95 8.63 -15.42
CA LEU A 53 -5.44 8.79 -14.05
C LEU A 53 -4.55 9.76 -13.29
N ARG A 54 -5.04 10.98 -13.08
CA ARG A 54 -4.38 12.02 -12.29
C ARG A 54 -5.28 12.46 -11.16
N PHE A 55 -4.68 12.86 -10.04
CA PHE A 55 -5.43 13.44 -8.94
C PHE A 55 -6.02 14.80 -9.35
N VAL A 56 -7.17 15.14 -8.78
CA VAL A 56 -7.78 16.46 -8.95
C VAL A 56 -6.94 17.54 -8.28
N TYR A 57 -7.04 18.79 -8.77
CA TYR A 57 -6.16 19.89 -8.35
C TYR A 57 -6.04 20.05 -6.83
N LYS A 58 -7.15 20.02 -6.08
CA LYS A 58 -7.12 20.13 -4.62
C LYS A 58 -6.25 19.08 -3.90
N ILE A 59 -6.23 17.85 -4.41
CA ILE A 59 -5.41 16.76 -3.86
C ILE A 59 -3.95 16.96 -4.26
N GLN A 60 -3.70 17.41 -5.48
CA GLN A 60 -2.34 17.69 -5.96
C GLN A 60 -1.69 18.85 -5.19
N GLU A 61 -2.44 19.93 -4.96
CA GLU A 61 -2.00 21.09 -4.20
C GLU A 61 -1.67 20.73 -2.75
N THR A 62 -2.62 20.10 -2.04
CA THR A 62 -2.41 19.66 -0.65
C THR A 62 -1.30 18.60 -0.56
N GLY A 63 -1.25 17.69 -1.54
CA GLY A 63 -0.19 16.70 -1.64
C GLY A 63 1.19 17.30 -1.88
N ALA A 64 1.29 18.42 -2.61
CA ALA A 64 2.54 19.12 -2.83
C ALA A 64 3.05 19.74 -1.51
N VAL A 65 2.16 20.38 -0.75
CA VAL A 65 2.47 20.91 0.59
C VAL A 65 2.94 19.77 1.53
N LEU A 66 2.26 18.64 1.51
CA LEU A 66 2.63 17.47 2.31
C LEU A 66 4.03 16.94 1.95
N VAL A 67 4.32 16.80 0.66
CA VAL A 67 5.62 16.31 0.17
C VAL A 67 6.74 17.31 0.46
N GLU A 68 6.47 18.61 0.36
CA GLU A 68 7.43 19.66 0.72
C GLU A 68 7.80 19.59 2.20
N ARG A 69 6.80 19.49 3.09
CA ARG A 69 7.05 19.35 4.54
C ARG A 69 7.82 18.08 4.89
N LEU A 70 7.65 17.00 4.13
CA LEU A 70 8.35 15.72 4.33
C LEU A 70 9.79 15.71 3.82
N HIS A 71 10.05 16.28 2.64
CA HIS A 71 11.39 16.32 2.04
C HIS A 71 12.21 17.56 2.40
N GLY A 72 11.59 18.57 3.04
CA GLY A 72 12.12 19.93 3.05
C GLY A 72 12.10 20.55 1.66
N HIS A 73 12.82 21.65 1.45
CA HIS A 73 12.93 22.35 0.15
C HIS A 73 13.79 21.59 -0.88
N ARG A 74 13.69 20.26 -0.91
CA ARG A 74 14.37 19.40 -1.88
C ARG A 74 13.71 19.49 -3.24
N ALA A 75 14.20 20.44 -4.02
CA ALA A 75 14.09 20.51 -5.46
C ALA A 75 14.47 19.17 -6.12
N SER A 76 13.48 18.48 -6.70
CA SER A 76 13.73 17.36 -7.61
C SER A 76 12.49 17.21 -8.49
N SER A 77 12.62 17.64 -9.76
CA SER A 77 11.68 17.23 -10.79
C SER A 77 11.98 15.78 -11.13
N SER A 78 10.92 14.98 -11.19
CA SER A 78 10.97 13.60 -11.67
C SER A 78 9.63 13.30 -12.34
N PRO A 79 9.60 12.41 -13.35
CA PRO A 79 8.34 11.99 -13.96
C PRO A 79 7.30 11.51 -12.93
N LEU A 80 7.78 10.92 -11.83
CA LEU A 80 6.97 10.55 -10.67
C LEU A 80 6.28 11.77 -10.04
N LYS A 81 7.04 12.80 -9.66
CA LYS A 81 6.50 13.99 -8.99
C LYS A 81 5.64 14.84 -9.91
N ASP A 82 6.04 14.97 -11.18
CA ASP A 82 5.29 15.73 -12.19
C ASP A 82 3.91 15.10 -12.45
N ASN A 83 3.83 13.76 -12.48
CA ASN A 83 2.56 13.07 -12.63
C ASN A 83 1.69 13.16 -11.36
N LEU A 84 2.27 12.96 -10.16
CA LEU A 84 1.57 13.05 -8.88
C LEU A 84 1.00 14.44 -8.61
N LEU A 85 1.82 15.48 -8.75
CA LEU A 85 1.54 16.83 -8.25
C LEU A 85 1.15 17.82 -9.36
N GLY A 86 1.34 17.45 -10.63
CA GLY A 86 0.99 18.30 -11.76
C GLY A 86 1.69 19.66 -11.70
N GLN A 87 0.92 20.73 -11.83
CA GLN A 87 1.45 22.10 -11.82
C GLN A 87 1.99 22.53 -10.44
N PHE A 88 1.60 21.83 -9.37
CA PHE A 88 2.07 22.09 -8.01
C PHE A 88 3.38 21.36 -7.69
N ALA A 89 3.95 20.61 -8.64
CA ALA A 89 5.28 20.06 -8.49
C ALA A 89 6.30 21.20 -8.37
N VAL A 90 6.95 21.31 -7.21
CA VAL A 90 8.01 22.31 -6.98
C VAL A 90 9.13 22.08 -7.99
N LYS A 91 9.30 23.02 -8.91
CA LYS A 91 10.42 23.02 -9.86
C LYS A 91 11.70 23.30 -9.09
N SER A 92 12.80 22.72 -9.55
CA SER A 92 14.08 22.90 -8.88
C SER A 92 14.50 24.36 -8.89
N ASP A 93 14.62 25.00 -7.72
CA ASP A 93 15.32 26.28 -7.59
C ASP A 93 16.84 26.00 -7.58
N PRO A 94 17.61 26.46 -8.58
CA PRO A 94 19.05 26.29 -8.62
C PRO A 94 19.78 26.92 -7.42
N ARG A 95 19.12 27.82 -6.68
CA ARG A 95 19.68 28.56 -5.53
C ARG A 95 19.34 27.94 -4.17
N ALA A 96 18.50 26.91 -4.11
CA ALA A 96 18.13 26.26 -2.85
C ALA A 96 19.29 25.45 -2.27
N ASN A 97 19.57 25.65 -0.98
CA ASN A 97 20.67 25.00 -0.29
C ASN A 97 20.36 23.50 -0.10
N LYS A 98 21.19 22.61 -0.68
CA LYS A 98 20.98 21.15 -0.60
C LYS A 98 21.06 20.59 0.83
N SER A 99 21.52 21.39 1.80
CA SER A 99 21.63 21.03 3.22
C SER A 99 20.28 20.81 3.91
N ASP A 100 19.19 21.39 3.40
CA ASP A 100 17.86 21.34 4.01
C ASP A 100 17.00 20.16 3.48
N ALA A 101 17.58 19.33 2.61
CA ALA A 101 16.92 18.18 2.03
C ALA A 101 16.87 17.02 3.02
N SER A 102 15.67 16.74 3.54
CA SER A 102 15.41 15.58 4.39
C SER A 102 15.05 14.35 3.57
N LYS A 103 15.45 13.18 4.06
CA LYS A 103 14.95 11.89 3.55
C LYS A 103 13.93 11.32 4.53
N TYR A 104 12.92 10.66 4.00
CA TYR A 104 11.94 9.97 4.83
C TYR A 104 11.56 8.58 4.31
N LEU A 105 11.17 7.74 5.26
CA LEU A 105 10.55 6.44 5.02
C LEU A 105 9.04 6.61 5.14
N ALA A 106 8.29 6.25 4.10
CA ALA A 106 6.85 6.07 4.22
C ALA A 106 6.53 4.64 4.64
N VAL A 107 5.67 4.46 5.63
CA VAL A 107 5.21 3.16 6.13
C VAL A 107 3.69 3.11 6.02
N HIS A 108 3.17 2.21 5.19
CA HIS A 108 1.73 1.94 5.17
C HIS A 108 1.40 0.83 6.18
N LEU A 109 0.72 1.23 7.26
CA LEU A 109 0.22 0.34 8.31
C LEU A 109 -1.23 -0.03 8.01
N ARG A 110 -1.46 -1.11 7.24
CA ARG A 110 -2.82 -1.65 7.02
C ARG A 110 -3.30 -2.42 8.25
N PHE A 111 -3.69 -1.68 9.28
CA PHE A 111 -4.08 -2.18 10.59
C PHE A 111 -5.31 -1.45 11.15
N GLU A 112 -6.20 -0.98 10.27
CA GLU A 112 -7.50 -0.44 10.64
C GLU A 112 -8.47 -1.56 11.06
N ILE A 113 -9.48 -1.23 11.86
CA ILE A 113 -10.42 -2.20 12.46
C ILE A 113 -11.08 -3.12 11.42
N ASP A 114 -11.37 -2.61 10.22
CA ASP A 114 -11.95 -3.40 9.13
C ASP A 114 -11.02 -4.53 8.69
N MET A 115 -9.72 -4.25 8.56
CA MET A 115 -8.72 -5.25 8.20
C MET A 115 -8.46 -6.22 9.33
N VAL A 116 -8.32 -5.72 10.56
CA VAL A 116 -8.08 -6.53 11.76
C VAL A 116 -9.23 -7.53 11.94
N ALA A 117 -10.47 -7.04 11.89
CA ALA A 117 -11.67 -7.86 12.01
C ALA A 117 -11.83 -8.87 10.86
N TYR A 118 -11.63 -8.44 9.60
CA TYR A 118 -11.74 -9.29 8.41
C TYR A 118 -10.69 -10.41 8.39
N SER A 119 -9.51 -10.15 8.94
CA SER A 119 -8.38 -11.09 8.87
C SER A 119 -8.59 -12.37 9.69
N LEU A 120 -9.54 -12.37 10.66
CA LEU A 120 -9.77 -13.46 11.63
C LEU A 120 -8.52 -13.85 12.44
N CYS A 121 -7.54 -12.96 12.50
CA CYS A 121 -6.31 -13.17 13.24
C CYS A 121 -6.44 -12.65 14.67
N TYR A 122 -5.63 -13.22 15.56
CA TYR A 122 -5.45 -12.75 16.92
C TYR A 122 -4.19 -11.89 17.00
N PHE A 123 -4.27 -10.75 17.69
CA PHE A 123 -3.19 -9.76 17.79
C PHE A 123 -2.75 -9.51 19.23
N GLY A 124 -3.16 -10.38 20.16
CA GLY A 124 -2.66 -10.34 21.54
C GLY A 124 -3.48 -9.48 22.49
N GLY A 125 -4.67 -9.01 22.09
CA GLY A 125 -5.52 -8.17 22.93
C GLY A 125 -6.45 -8.93 23.89
N GLY A 126 -6.27 -10.25 24.05
CA GLY A 126 -7.08 -11.07 24.94
C GLY A 126 -8.54 -11.21 24.51
N LYS A 127 -9.40 -11.54 25.48
CA LYS A 127 -10.83 -11.79 25.25
C LYS A 127 -11.57 -10.56 24.75
N ASP A 128 -11.18 -9.37 25.23
CA ASP A 128 -11.78 -8.09 24.86
C ASP A 128 -11.60 -7.81 23.36
N GLU A 129 -10.39 -7.99 22.82
CA GLU A 129 -10.12 -7.87 21.37
C GLU A 129 -10.94 -8.88 20.56
N GLU A 130 -11.06 -10.13 21.03
CA GLU A 130 -11.84 -11.15 20.33
C GLU A 130 -13.32 -10.78 20.25
N ASP A 131 -13.91 -10.30 21.35
CA ASP A 131 -15.32 -9.94 21.43
C ASP A 131 -15.64 -8.66 20.65
N GLU A 132 -14.79 -7.64 20.75
CA GLU A 132 -14.92 -6.40 19.99
C GLU A 132 -14.89 -6.69 18.48
N LEU A 133 -13.89 -7.44 18.01
CA LEU A 133 -13.76 -7.75 16.58
C LEU A 133 -14.88 -8.68 16.10
N GLU A 134 -15.44 -9.53 16.97
CA GLU A 134 -16.61 -10.36 16.63
C GLU A 134 -17.86 -9.51 16.47
N ALA A 135 -18.11 -8.58 17.38
CA ALA A 135 -19.22 -7.62 17.26
C ALA A 135 -19.10 -6.80 15.98
N TYR A 136 -17.90 -6.31 15.65
CA TYR A 136 -17.65 -5.61 14.39
C TYR A 136 -17.95 -6.49 13.17
N ARG A 137 -17.54 -7.77 13.18
CA ARG A 137 -17.81 -8.73 12.08
C ARG A 137 -19.30 -8.99 11.88
N GLN A 138 -20.07 -9.06 12.94
CA GLN A 138 -21.52 -9.30 12.85
C GLN A 138 -22.23 -8.16 12.10
N ILE A 139 -21.78 -6.93 12.29
CA ILE A 139 -22.37 -5.73 11.65
C ILE A 139 -21.82 -5.52 10.23
N HIS A 140 -20.50 -5.56 10.07
CA HIS A 140 -19.85 -5.11 8.84
C HIS A 140 -19.51 -6.23 7.86
N PHE A 141 -19.47 -7.49 8.32
CA PHE A 141 -19.13 -8.65 7.50
C PHE A 141 -20.18 -9.78 7.65
N PRO A 142 -21.48 -9.53 7.37
CA PRO A 142 -22.54 -10.50 7.61
C PRO A 142 -22.31 -11.83 6.87
N VAL A 143 -21.82 -11.77 5.62
CA VAL A 143 -21.47 -12.97 4.84
C VAL A 143 -20.37 -13.80 5.51
N LEU A 144 -19.38 -13.15 6.14
CA LEU A 144 -18.33 -13.86 6.87
C LEU A 144 -18.89 -14.54 8.13
N SER A 145 -19.79 -13.84 8.83
CA SER A 145 -20.51 -14.37 9.99
C SER A 145 -21.41 -15.55 9.64
N GLU A 146 -22.08 -15.51 8.49
CA GLU A 146 -22.85 -16.64 7.95
C GLU A 146 -21.96 -17.83 7.59
N LEU A 147 -20.85 -17.59 6.88
CA LEU A 147 -19.88 -18.63 6.54
C LEU A 147 -19.32 -19.33 7.77
N LYS A 148 -19.08 -18.59 8.86
CA LYS A 148 -18.64 -19.14 10.16
C LYS A 148 -19.66 -20.11 10.77
N LYS A 149 -20.95 -19.90 10.54
CA LYS A 149 -22.02 -20.81 11.00
C LYS A 149 -22.12 -22.06 10.14
N MET A 150 -21.88 -21.92 8.83
CA MET A 150 -22.01 -23.03 7.87
C MET A 150 -20.76 -23.89 7.75
N THR A 151 -19.58 -23.34 8.06
CA THR A 151 -18.29 -23.99 7.83
C THR A 151 -17.29 -23.69 8.94
N LYS A 152 -16.39 -24.63 9.21
CA LYS A 152 -15.27 -24.41 10.12
C LYS A 152 -14.24 -23.51 9.45
N LEU A 153 -14.14 -22.27 9.93
CA LEU A 153 -13.11 -21.35 9.48
C LEU A 153 -11.71 -21.73 10.00
N PRO A 154 -10.63 -21.37 9.29
CA PRO A 154 -9.27 -21.62 9.76
C PRO A 154 -8.99 -20.89 11.08
N SER A 155 -8.15 -21.48 11.94
CA SER A 155 -7.77 -20.84 13.21
C SER A 155 -6.86 -19.63 12.98
N ALA A 156 -6.87 -18.68 13.92
CA ALA A 156 -5.99 -17.51 13.90
C ALA A 156 -4.51 -17.90 13.79
N ALA A 157 -4.08 -18.94 14.50
CA ALA A 157 -2.71 -19.45 14.43
C ALA A 157 -2.34 -19.98 13.04
N PHE A 158 -3.26 -20.71 12.38
CA PHE A 158 -3.06 -21.19 11.01
C PHE A 158 -3.02 -20.03 10.00
N LEU A 159 -3.91 -19.05 10.14
CA LEU A 159 -3.91 -17.86 9.29
C LEU A 159 -2.60 -17.08 9.42
N ARG A 160 -2.05 -16.98 10.64
CA ARG A 160 -0.74 -16.38 10.91
C ARG A 160 0.37 -17.18 10.24
N SER A 161 0.40 -18.51 10.44
CA SER A 161 1.45 -19.37 9.87
C SER A 161 1.46 -19.38 8.35
N GLU A 162 0.31 -19.14 7.71
CA GLU A 162 0.17 -19.03 6.26
C GLU A 162 0.36 -17.59 5.74
N GLY A 163 0.73 -16.65 6.61
CA GLY A 163 0.97 -15.26 6.25
C GLY A 163 -0.29 -14.54 5.76
N LYS A 164 -1.46 -14.91 6.26
CA LYS A 164 -2.74 -14.26 5.93
C LYS A 164 -3.01 -13.03 6.78
N CYS A 165 -2.51 -12.98 8.01
CA CYS A 165 -2.64 -11.82 8.89
C CYS A 165 -1.84 -10.61 8.38
N PRO A 166 -2.34 -9.37 8.53
CA PRO A 166 -1.48 -8.18 8.46
C PRO A 166 -0.44 -8.20 9.60
N LEU A 167 0.66 -7.48 9.43
CA LEU A 167 1.59 -7.24 10.54
C LEU A 167 0.96 -6.22 11.49
N ALA A 168 1.02 -6.49 12.79
CA ALA A 168 0.73 -5.51 13.83
C ALA A 168 1.81 -4.40 13.84
N PRO A 169 1.52 -3.18 14.34
CA PRO A 169 2.49 -2.11 14.42
C PRO A 169 3.81 -2.50 15.13
N GLU A 170 3.73 -3.33 16.16
CA GLU A 170 4.88 -3.85 16.92
C GLU A 170 5.75 -4.77 16.04
N GLU A 171 5.13 -5.62 15.22
CA GLU A 171 5.84 -6.48 14.25
C GLU A 171 6.47 -5.65 13.13
N ALA A 172 5.79 -4.58 12.68
CA ALA A 172 6.31 -3.66 11.69
C ALA A 172 7.57 -2.94 12.19
N VAL A 173 7.58 -2.50 13.45
CA VAL A 173 8.75 -1.87 14.11
C VAL A 173 9.94 -2.79 14.13
N LEU A 174 9.75 -4.03 14.56
CA LEU A 174 10.81 -5.03 14.62
C LEU A 174 11.40 -5.27 13.23
N MET A 175 10.55 -5.37 12.20
CA MET A 175 11.00 -5.51 10.81
C MET A 175 11.84 -4.30 10.37
N LEU A 176 11.37 -3.07 10.62
CA LEU A 176 12.08 -1.84 10.21
C LEU A 176 13.42 -1.71 10.93
N ALA A 177 13.47 -1.99 12.23
CA ALA A 177 14.69 -1.96 13.01
C ALA A 177 15.70 -3.01 12.51
N ALA A 178 15.24 -4.24 12.25
CA ALA A 178 16.08 -5.32 11.75
C ALA A 178 16.66 -5.09 10.35
N ILE A 179 16.04 -4.25 9.51
CA ILE A 179 16.62 -3.88 8.21
C ILE A 179 17.52 -2.64 8.29
N GLY A 180 17.71 -2.07 9.48
CA GLY A 180 18.70 -1.04 9.77
C GLY A 180 18.17 0.40 9.77
N PHE A 181 16.85 0.62 9.81
CA PHE A 181 16.34 1.97 10.07
C PHE A 181 16.67 2.38 11.49
N LYS A 182 17.29 3.55 11.63
CA LYS A 182 17.76 4.09 12.92
C LYS A 182 16.68 4.93 13.57
N ARG A 183 16.82 5.18 14.87
CA ARG A 183 15.96 6.09 15.64
C ARG A 183 15.79 7.47 14.99
N SER A 184 16.84 7.99 14.34
CA SER A 184 16.82 9.28 13.64
C SER A 184 16.10 9.28 12.29
N THR A 185 15.48 8.17 11.89
CA THR A 185 14.75 8.09 10.61
C THR A 185 13.45 8.89 10.70
N ASN A 186 13.23 9.81 9.77
CA ASN A 186 11.92 10.47 9.60
C ASN A 186 10.94 9.45 9.01
N ILE A 187 9.83 9.20 9.70
CA ILE A 187 8.83 8.23 9.28
C ILE A 187 7.51 8.93 9.02
N TYR A 188 7.00 8.79 7.80
CA TYR A 188 5.60 9.09 7.49
C TYR A 188 4.77 7.82 7.62
N VAL A 189 3.76 7.81 8.47
CA VAL A 189 2.81 6.71 8.56
C VAL A 189 1.57 7.01 7.73
N ALA A 190 1.33 6.15 6.74
CA ALA A 190 0.11 6.12 5.94
C ALA A 190 -0.88 5.12 6.53
N GLY A 191 -2.14 5.52 6.56
CA GLY A 191 -3.24 4.78 7.16
C GLY A 191 -4.26 5.74 7.77
N ALA A 192 -5.40 5.19 8.14
CA ALA A 192 -6.41 5.91 8.91
C ALA A 192 -6.27 5.56 10.40
N GLU A 193 -7.40 5.40 11.09
CA GLU A 193 -7.48 5.02 12.49
C GLU A 193 -6.92 3.60 12.70
N ILE A 194 -5.66 3.55 13.15
CA ILE A 194 -4.99 2.30 13.53
C ILE A 194 -5.73 1.68 14.72
N TYR A 195 -6.15 0.42 14.58
CA TYR A 195 -6.82 -0.32 15.64
C TYR A 195 -5.97 -0.36 16.91
N GLY A 196 -6.57 -0.11 18.07
CA GLY A 196 -5.88 0.03 19.36
C GLY A 196 -5.09 1.34 19.53
N GLY A 197 -5.13 2.25 18.55
CA GLY A 197 -4.69 3.64 18.67
C GLY A 197 -3.27 3.82 19.22
N LYS A 198 -3.13 4.69 20.23
CA LYS A 198 -1.84 5.05 20.82
C LYS A 198 -1.10 3.86 21.43
N ASP A 199 -1.82 2.90 22.01
CA ASP A 199 -1.21 1.75 22.69
C ASP A 199 -0.50 0.85 21.69
N ARG A 200 -1.16 0.54 20.56
CA ARG A 200 -0.55 -0.22 19.46
C ARG A 200 0.57 0.55 18.77
N MET A 201 0.45 1.87 18.68
CA MET A 201 1.48 2.73 18.09
C MET A 201 2.67 3.03 19.03
N ALA A 202 2.59 2.68 20.31
CA ALA A 202 3.59 3.05 21.30
C ALA A 202 5.00 2.55 20.95
N ALA A 203 5.12 1.32 20.44
CA ALA A 203 6.41 0.75 20.05
C ALA A 203 7.07 1.53 18.89
N ILE A 204 6.29 1.91 17.87
CA ILE A 204 6.83 2.60 16.68
C ILE A 204 7.20 4.03 17.00
N SER A 205 6.33 4.76 17.70
CA SER A 205 6.58 6.14 18.09
C SER A 205 7.72 6.25 19.09
N ARG A 206 7.89 5.26 19.98
CA ARG A 206 9.03 5.22 20.90
C ARG A 206 10.33 4.98 20.16
N LEU A 207 10.38 4.07 19.18
CA LEU A 207 11.63 3.77 18.46
C LEU A 207 12.00 4.84 17.44
N TYR A 208 11.01 5.46 16.80
CA TYR A 208 11.16 6.49 15.77
C TYR A 208 10.42 7.77 16.20
N PRO A 209 11.07 8.65 16.99
CA PRO A 209 10.43 9.86 17.52
C PRO A 209 10.06 10.89 16.45
N ALA A 210 10.71 10.88 15.28
CA ALA A 210 10.36 11.73 14.14
C ALA A 210 9.25 11.10 13.25
N LEU A 211 8.29 10.44 13.90
CA LEU A 211 7.14 9.85 13.25
C LEU A 211 6.04 10.90 13.07
N VAL A 212 5.54 11.02 11.86
CA VAL A 212 4.52 11.98 11.45
C VAL A 212 3.43 11.30 10.63
N THR A 213 2.25 11.89 10.62
CA THR A 213 1.12 11.53 9.75
C THR A 213 0.66 12.77 8.99
N LYS A 214 -0.29 12.62 8.06
CA LYS A 214 -0.92 13.77 7.40
C LYS A 214 -1.59 14.71 8.40
N GLU A 215 -2.18 14.19 9.47
CA GLU A 215 -2.85 14.95 10.53
C GLU A 215 -1.88 15.77 11.38
N THR A 216 -0.63 15.32 11.53
CA THR A 216 0.40 16.09 12.24
C THR A 216 1.12 17.10 11.34
N LEU A 217 1.13 16.85 10.03
CA LEU A 217 1.84 17.70 9.05
C LEU A 217 0.97 18.77 8.44
N LEU A 218 -0.33 18.53 8.30
CA LEU A 218 -1.29 19.46 7.69
C LEU A 218 -2.15 20.11 8.78
N SER A 219 -2.41 21.40 8.62
CA SER A 219 -3.29 22.15 9.50
C SER A 219 -4.75 21.66 9.39
N PRO A 220 -5.59 21.91 10.41
CA PRO A 220 -7.00 21.57 10.35
C PRO A 220 -7.73 22.14 9.12
N SER A 221 -7.38 23.35 8.68
CA SER A 221 -7.93 24.01 7.49
C SER A 221 -7.47 23.37 6.18
N GLU A 222 -6.22 22.91 6.08
CA GLU A 222 -5.72 22.19 4.92
C GLU A 222 -6.38 20.80 4.78
N LEU A 223 -6.78 20.20 5.90
CA LEU A 223 -7.45 18.88 5.92
C LEU A 223 -8.97 18.94 5.80
N GLU A 224 -9.59 20.07 6.17
CA GLU A 224 -11.04 20.26 6.18
C GLU A 224 -11.73 19.76 4.89
N PRO A 225 -11.23 20.08 3.67
CA PRO A 225 -11.88 19.68 2.42
C PRO A 225 -11.92 18.17 2.18
N PHE A 226 -11.18 17.38 2.98
CA PHE A 226 -11.01 15.94 2.83
C PHE A 226 -11.60 15.13 3.98
N ARG A 227 -11.96 15.75 5.12
CA ARG A 227 -12.36 15.04 6.37
C ARG A 227 -13.48 14.02 6.18
N ASN A 228 -14.46 14.34 5.34
CA ASN A 228 -15.61 13.47 5.07
C ASN A 228 -15.39 12.49 3.89
N PHE A 229 -14.19 12.47 3.32
CA PHE A 229 -13.86 11.70 2.12
C PHE A 229 -12.63 10.84 2.35
N SER A 230 -12.83 9.67 2.97
CA SER A 230 -11.76 8.70 3.28
C SER A 230 -10.89 8.36 2.06
N SER A 231 -11.48 8.26 0.87
CA SER A 231 -10.75 8.02 -0.38
C SER A 231 -9.83 9.17 -0.80
N GLN A 232 -10.17 10.42 -0.46
CA GLN A 232 -9.32 11.58 -0.74
C GLN A 232 -8.21 11.73 0.29
N LEU A 233 -8.46 11.41 1.56
CA LEU A 233 -7.42 11.29 2.58
C LEU A 233 -6.41 10.19 2.21
N ALA A 234 -6.89 9.04 1.73
CA ALA A 234 -6.04 7.98 1.20
C ALA A 234 -5.26 8.42 -0.05
N ALA A 235 -5.76 9.37 -0.84
CA ALA A 235 -5.01 9.91 -1.97
C ALA A 235 -3.80 10.76 -1.51
N LEU A 236 -3.92 11.50 -0.40
CA LEU A 236 -2.79 12.21 0.20
C LEU A 236 -1.73 11.23 0.73
N ASP A 237 -2.18 10.16 1.41
CA ASP A 237 -1.30 9.06 1.84
C ASP A 237 -0.59 8.42 0.63
N PHE A 238 -1.30 8.21 -0.48
CA PHE A 238 -0.73 7.65 -1.70
C PHE A 238 0.40 8.54 -2.24
N ILE A 239 0.19 9.86 -2.31
CA ILE A 239 1.21 10.82 -2.76
C ILE A 239 2.44 10.76 -1.85
N ALA A 240 2.25 10.82 -0.53
CA ALA A 240 3.34 10.75 0.43
C ALA A 240 4.12 9.42 0.36
N CYS A 241 3.44 8.29 0.18
CA CYS A 241 4.11 7.00 0.02
C CYS A 241 4.83 6.86 -1.33
N ALA A 242 4.22 7.31 -2.42
CA ALA A 242 4.80 7.22 -3.76
C ALA A 242 6.05 8.09 -3.89
N ALA A 243 6.06 9.28 -3.28
CA ALA A 243 7.17 10.23 -3.34
C ALA A 243 8.35 9.90 -2.41
N ALA A 244 8.20 8.99 -1.44
CA ALA A 244 9.20 8.73 -0.40
C ALA A 244 10.54 8.18 -0.92
N ASP A 245 11.64 8.46 -0.22
CA ASP A 245 12.94 7.84 -0.52
C ASP A 245 12.92 6.32 -0.34
N ALA A 246 12.14 5.83 0.62
CA ALA A 246 11.83 4.42 0.79
C ALA A 246 10.36 4.24 1.17
N PHE A 247 9.74 3.16 0.71
CA PHE A 247 8.38 2.79 1.08
C PHE A 247 8.37 1.40 1.72
N ALA A 248 7.72 1.24 2.87
CA ALA A 248 7.48 -0.04 3.51
C ALA A 248 5.97 -0.29 3.67
N MET A 249 5.57 -1.54 3.53
CA MET A 249 4.18 -1.96 3.69
C MET A 249 4.06 -3.08 4.72
N THR A 250 3.01 -3.07 5.54
CA THR A 250 2.71 -4.18 6.47
C THR A 250 1.89 -5.27 5.81
N ASP A 251 0.98 -4.92 4.91
CA ASP A 251 0.21 -5.90 4.15
C ASP A 251 0.41 -5.74 2.64
N PRO A 252 1.18 -6.65 2.00
CA PRO A 252 1.29 -6.71 0.55
C PRO A 252 0.00 -7.18 -0.15
N GLY A 253 -1.01 -7.64 0.60
CA GLY A 253 -2.34 -7.93 0.08
C GLY A 253 -3.19 -6.67 -0.16
N SER A 254 -2.87 -5.57 0.52
CA SER A 254 -3.60 -4.32 0.40
C SER A 254 -3.53 -3.76 -1.03
N GLN A 255 -4.69 -3.28 -1.49
CA GLN A 255 -4.81 -2.56 -2.76
C GLN A 255 -3.98 -1.27 -2.75
N PHE A 256 -3.99 -0.54 -1.63
CA PHE A 256 -3.19 0.67 -1.47
C PHE A 256 -1.70 0.38 -1.65
N SER A 257 -1.15 -0.57 -0.89
CA SER A 257 0.25 -0.99 -1.00
C SER A 257 0.61 -1.43 -2.43
N SER A 258 -0.30 -2.15 -3.08
CA SER A 258 -0.10 -2.66 -4.44
C SER A 258 -0.03 -1.53 -5.46
N LEU A 259 -0.91 -0.52 -5.35
CA LEU A 259 -0.91 0.63 -6.25
C LEU A 259 0.32 1.52 -6.03
N VAL A 260 0.70 1.80 -4.79
CA VAL A 260 1.93 2.56 -4.49
C VAL A 260 3.15 1.83 -5.03
N GLN A 261 3.24 0.50 -4.81
CA GLN A 261 4.32 -0.32 -5.34
C GLN A 261 4.43 -0.22 -6.86
N GLY A 262 3.31 -0.41 -7.57
CA GLY A 262 3.30 -0.33 -9.03
C GLY A 262 3.66 1.06 -9.54
N TYR A 263 3.16 2.11 -8.89
CA TYR A 263 3.46 3.50 -9.27
C TYR A 263 4.94 3.84 -9.10
N ARG A 264 5.54 3.46 -7.96
CA ARG A 264 6.98 3.61 -7.70
C ARG A 264 7.83 2.79 -8.69
N MET A 265 7.38 1.59 -9.05
CA MET A 265 8.05 0.76 -10.06
C MET A 265 7.99 1.40 -11.45
N TYR A 266 6.82 1.90 -11.85
CA TYR A 266 6.60 2.50 -13.16
C TYR A 266 7.44 3.76 -13.39
N TYR A 267 7.34 4.73 -12.47
CA TYR A 267 7.99 6.02 -12.62
C TYR A 267 9.42 6.07 -12.07
N GLY A 268 9.76 5.17 -11.16
CA GLY A 268 11.07 5.09 -10.54
C GLY A 268 12.01 4.07 -11.18
N GLY A 269 11.68 3.52 -12.35
CA GLY A 269 12.52 2.53 -13.07
C GLY A 269 12.70 1.18 -12.37
N GLY A 270 12.06 0.99 -11.21
CA GLY A 270 12.32 -0.12 -10.30
C GLY A 270 13.44 0.13 -9.28
N ASP A 271 14.05 1.32 -9.29
CA ASP A 271 15.18 1.67 -8.42
C ASP A 271 14.74 2.23 -7.06
N LEU A 272 13.49 2.70 -6.97
CA LEU A 272 12.94 3.26 -5.74
C LEU A 272 12.70 2.16 -4.68
N PRO A 273 13.42 2.19 -3.54
CA PRO A 273 13.33 1.15 -2.52
C PRO A 273 11.89 0.93 -2.05
N THR A 274 11.40 -0.29 -2.20
CA THR A 274 10.07 -0.72 -1.76
C THR A 274 10.20 -2.01 -0.96
N ILE A 275 9.98 -1.91 0.36
CA ILE A 275 10.14 -2.98 1.34
C ILE A 275 8.83 -3.74 1.45
N ARG A 276 8.85 -4.99 1.00
CA ARG A 276 7.69 -5.89 0.99
C ARG A 276 7.96 -7.10 1.88
N PRO A 277 7.26 -7.29 3.01
CA PRO A 277 7.45 -8.47 3.84
C PRO A 277 6.92 -9.73 3.13
N ASN A 278 7.66 -10.83 3.25
CA ASN A 278 7.09 -12.17 3.08
C ASN A 278 6.43 -12.56 4.42
N LYS A 279 5.13 -12.26 4.56
CA LYS A 279 4.40 -12.42 5.83
C LYS A 279 4.46 -13.84 6.39
N ARG A 280 4.42 -14.87 5.53
CA ARG A 280 4.53 -16.28 5.94
C ARG A 280 5.88 -16.58 6.60
N ARG A 281 6.96 -16.14 5.98
CA ARG A 281 8.33 -16.33 6.50
C ARG A 281 8.64 -15.42 7.68
N LEU A 282 8.06 -14.22 7.71
CA LEU A 282 8.20 -13.34 8.87
C LEU A 282 7.45 -13.92 10.08
N ALA A 283 6.24 -14.44 9.89
CA ALA A 283 5.51 -15.14 10.94
C ALA A 283 6.30 -16.33 11.48
N SER A 284 6.97 -17.12 10.63
CA SER A 284 7.80 -18.23 11.13
C SER A 284 9.07 -17.80 11.87
N ILE A 285 9.55 -16.56 11.67
CA ILE A 285 10.62 -15.96 12.48
C ILE A 285 10.06 -15.48 13.82
N LEU A 286 8.92 -14.80 13.81
CA LEU A 286 8.29 -14.22 15.00
C LEU A 286 7.70 -15.27 15.95
N VAL A 287 7.17 -16.38 15.42
CA VAL A 287 6.58 -17.48 16.20
C VAL A 287 7.64 -18.42 16.78
N LYS A 288 8.83 -18.50 16.17
CA LYS A 288 9.95 -19.27 16.74
C LYS A 288 10.51 -18.51 17.94
N ASN A 289 9.85 -18.72 19.09
CA ASN A 289 10.14 -18.43 20.50
C ASN A 289 11.32 -17.48 20.83
N ALA A 290 11.15 -16.79 21.96
CA ALA A 290 12.00 -15.78 22.59
C ALA A 290 13.50 -16.10 22.83
N THR A 291 14.08 -17.09 22.15
CA THR A 291 15.49 -17.49 22.20
C THR A 291 16.32 -16.95 21.04
N ILE A 292 15.70 -16.35 20.02
CA ILE A 292 16.48 -15.74 18.93
C ILE A 292 17.14 -14.45 19.41
N GLU A 293 18.47 -14.44 19.41
CA GLU A 293 19.25 -13.23 19.66
C GLU A 293 18.98 -12.19 18.56
N TRP A 294 19.10 -10.90 18.89
CA TRP A 294 18.85 -9.80 17.96
C TRP A 294 19.64 -9.94 16.66
N ASN A 295 20.92 -10.29 16.73
CA ASN A 295 21.75 -10.50 15.54
C ASN A 295 21.22 -11.62 14.63
N GLY A 296 20.73 -12.71 15.24
CA GLY A 296 20.09 -13.81 14.50
C GLY A 296 18.78 -13.37 13.84
N PHE A 297 17.96 -12.59 14.54
CA PHE A 297 16.72 -12.02 14.02
C PHE A 297 17.00 -11.06 12.85
N GLU A 298 17.94 -10.14 13.04
CA GLU A 298 18.37 -9.14 12.06
C GLU A 298 18.79 -9.81 10.74
N ASN A 299 19.69 -10.79 10.84
CA ASN A 299 20.20 -11.53 9.68
C ASN A 299 19.08 -12.25 8.91
N ARG A 300 18.10 -12.84 9.62
CA ARG A 300 16.97 -13.54 8.97
C ARG A 300 16.03 -12.57 8.28
N VAL A 301 15.71 -11.44 8.92
CA VAL A 301 14.81 -10.42 8.35
C VAL A 301 15.49 -9.72 7.17
N ARG A 302 16.77 -9.34 7.26
CA ARG A 302 17.53 -8.75 6.14
C ARG A 302 17.53 -9.65 4.92
N LYS A 303 17.85 -10.94 5.08
CA LYS A 303 17.82 -11.93 3.99
C LYS A 303 16.43 -12.06 3.37
N LEU A 304 15.38 -12.07 4.19
CA LEU A 304 13.99 -12.14 3.74
C LEU A 304 13.60 -10.92 2.89
N ILE A 305 13.95 -9.72 3.34
CA ILE A 305 13.61 -8.47 2.63
C ILE A 305 14.47 -8.28 1.38
N GLN A 306 15.75 -8.66 1.40
CA GLN A 306 16.62 -8.56 0.22
C GLN A 306 16.07 -9.38 -0.97
N GLN A 307 15.45 -10.53 -0.67
CA GLN A 307 14.80 -11.38 -1.68
C GLN A 307 13.51 -10.78 -2.26
N THR A 308 12.88 -9.82 -1.57
CA THR A 308 11.63 -9.17 -2.05
C THR A 308 11.86 -7.76 -2.59
N LYS A 309 13.06 -7.19 -2.40
CA LYS A 309 13.48 -5.89 -2.95
C LYS A 309 13.69 -5.91 -4.46
N GLN A 310 14.01 -7.07 -5.04
CA GLN A 310 14.29 -7.16 -6.47
C GLN A 310 13.01 -6.99 -7.29
N VAL A 311 13.08 -6.11 -8.28
CA VAL A 311 12.00 -5.90 -9.24
C VAL A 311 12.16 -6.91 -10.38
N HIS A 312 11.26 -7.88 -10.46
CA HIS A 312 11.24 -8.86 -11.53
C HIS A 312 10.24 -8.49 -12.63
N GLU A 313 10.38 -9.13 -13.79
CA GLU A 313 9.35 -9.11 -14.83
C GLU A 313 8.01 -9.55 -14.26
N ARG A 314 6.93 -8.95 -14.77
CA ARG A 314 5.56 -9.23 -14.35
C ARG A 314 5.24 -10.72 -14.54
N PRO A 315 4.88 -11.45 -13.46
CA PRO A 315 4.43 -12.82 -13.63
C PRO A 315 3.06 -12.87 -14.34
N VAL A 316 2.80 -13.98 -15.05
CA VAL A 316 1.51 -14.22 -15.71
C VAL A 316 0.36 -14.20 -14.69
N ALA A 317 -0.78 -13.68 -15.12
CA ALA A 317 -2.00 -13.48 -14.33
C ALA A 317 -1.82 -12.54 -13.12
N ARG A 318 -0.78 -11.70 -13.12
CA ARG A 318 -0.58 -10.65 -12.11
C ARG A 318 -0.94 -9.28 -12.67
N SER A 319 -1.56 -8.48 -11.80
CA SER A 319 -1.98 -7.12 -12.12
C SER A 319 -0.82 -6.26 -12.60
N VAL A 320 -0.98 -5.65 -13.77
CA VAL A 320 -0.08 -4.59 -14.27
C VAL A 320 -0.04 -3.35 -13.38
N PHE A 321 -1.08 -3.12 -12.56
CA PHE A 321 -1.13 -1.98 -11.64
C PHE A 321 -0.23 -2.18 -10.42
N ARG A 322 0.14 -3.43 -10.13
CA ARG A 322 1.08 -3.80 -9.07
C ARG A 322 2.47 -4.12 -9.62
N HIS A 323 2.51 -4.77 -10.78
CA HIS A 323 3.73 -5.26 -11.42
C HIS A 323 3.79 -4.74 -12.87
N PRO A 324 4.06 -3.44 -13.09
CA PRO A 324 4.09 -2.88 -14.45
C PRO A 324 5.33 -3.27 -15.27
N ARG A 325 6.30 -4.02 -14.74
CA ARG A 325 7.50 -4.41 -15.49
C ARG A 325 7.18 -5.49 -16.54
N CYS A 326 6.58 -5.06 -17.64
CA CYS A 326 6.34 -5.84 -18.85
C CYS A 326 6.41 -4.92 -20.09
N PRO A 327 6.66 -5.46 -21.30
CA PRO A 327 6.87 -4.66 -22.51
C PRO A 327 5.73 -3.71 -22.87
N GLU A 328 4.51 -4.02 -22.45
CA GLU A 328 3.32 -3.19 -22.72
C GLU A 328 3.20 -1.97 -21.80
N CYS A 329 3.85 -2.01 -20.63
CA CYS A 329 3.79 -0.95 -19.62
C CYS A 329 5.10 -0.14 -19.60
N MET A 330 6.24 -0.83 -19.59
CA MET A 330 7.56 -0.24 -19.39
C MET A 330 8.50 -0.69 -20.51
N CYS A 331 9.31 0.23 -21.04
CA CYS A 331 10.40 -0.12 -21.95
C CYS A 331 11.45 -0.96 -21.22
N ARG A 332 12.09 -1.89 -21.94
CA ARG A 332 13.32 -2.51 -21.44
C ARG A 332 14.39 -1.44 -21.47
N THR A 333 14.82 -0.96 -20.32
CA THR A 333 16.11 -0.27 -20.22
C THR A 333 17.16 -1.34 -20.48
N GLU A 334 17.83 -1.27 -21.63
CA GLU A 334 19.06 -2.04 -21.86
C GLU A 334 20.02 -1.67 -20.73
N HIS A 335 20.47 -2.67 -19.97
CA HIS A 335 21.47 -2.53 -18.92
C HIS A 335 22.80 -3.06 -19.41
#